data_AF-A0A1R3TYS1-F1
#
_entry.id   AF-A0A1R3TYS1-F1
#
_cell.length_a   1.000
_cell.length_b   1.000
_cell.length_c   1.000
_cell.angle_alpha   90.00
_cell.angle_beta   90.00
_cell.angle_gamma   90.00
#
_symmetry.space_group_name_H-M   'P 1'
#
loop_
_entity.id
_entity.type
_entity.pdbx_description
1 polymer ?
#
loop_
_entity_poly.entity_id
_entity_poly.type
_entity_poly.pdbx_seq_one_letter_code
_entity_poly.pdbx_strand_id
1 'polypeptide(L)' 'MPDKKYVAVFQHLSTYSTAAGDTPDQHDGPFATKSDALLAAREHQITMGRDPNFVLDLTGVPSGELAEFLR' A
#
# COMPACT_ATOMS: atom_id res chain seq x y z
N MET A 1 7.03 -11.94 -17.65
CA MET A 1 7.68 -11.37 -16.46
C MET A 1 6.66 -11.47 -15.33
N PRO A 2 7.03 -11.83 -14.09
CA PRO A 2 6.06 -11.77 -12.99
C PRO A 2 5.53 -10.33 -12.92
N ASP A 3 4.21 -10.19 -12.86
CA ASP A 3 3.51 -8.92 -12.81
C ASP A 3 4.02 -8.15 -11.58
N LYS A 4 4.85 -7.13 -11.81
CA LYS A 4 5.44 -6.28 -10.75
C LYS A 4 4.39 -5.28 -10.26
N LYS A 5 3.31 -5.79 -9.69
CA LYS A 5 2.26 -4.95 -9.07
C LYS A 5 2.71 -4.60 -7.66
N TYR A 6 2.85 -3.32 -7.39
CA TYR A 6 3.19 -2.81 -6.07
C TYR A 6 1.94 -2.68 -5.20
N VAL A 7 2.14 -2.82 -3.88
CA VAL A 7 1.19 -2.34 -2.88
C VAL A 7 1.78 -1.08 -2.27
N ALA A 8 1.08 0.04 -2.37
CA ALA A 8 1.47 1.30 -1.73
C ALA A 8 0.96 1.34 -0.30
N VAL A 9 1.77 1.85 0.62
CA VAL A 9 1.39 2.19 1.99
C VAL A 9 1.48 3.69 2.13
N PHE A 10 0.42 4.33 2.59
CA PHE A 10 0.37 5.78 2.71
C PHE A 10 -0.34 6.18 4.00
N GLN A 11 -0.08 7.41 4.43
CA GLN A 11 -0.76 8.00 5.56
C GLN A 11 -1.91 8.86 5.06
N HIS A 12 -3.09 8.64 5.62
CA HIS A 12 -4.25 9.49 5.41
C HIS A 12 -4.78 9.91 6.77
N LEU A 13 -4.81 11.23 7.01
CA LEU A 13 -5.08 11.82 8.32
C LEU A 13 -4.10 11.26 9.38
N SER A 14 -4.64 10.66 10.46
CA SER A 14 -3.86 10.07 11.56
C SER A 14 -3.73 8.55 11.45
N THR A 15 -4.04 7.96 10.29
CA THR A 15 -4.08 6.51 10.08
C THR A 15 -3.28 6.11 8.85
N TYR A 16 -2.90 4.84 8.80
CA TYR A 16 -2.18 4.26 7.67
C TYR A 16 -3.11 3.34 6.88
N SER A 17 -2.92 3.32 5.57
CA SER A 17 -3.73 2.52 4.64
C SER A 17 -2.83 1.92 3.56
N THR A 18 -3.31 0.86 2.92
CA THR A 18 -2.63 0.24 1.79
C THR A 18 -3.48 0.36 0.51
N ALA A 19 -2.84 0.48 -0.64
CA ALA A 19 -3.51 0.52 -1.94
C ALA A 19 -2.82 -0.45 -2.90
N ALA A 20 -3.59 -1.30 -3.58
CA ALA A 20 -3.10 -2.24 -4.57
C ALA A 20 -3.83 -1.97 -5.90
N GLY A 21 -3.12 -2.09 -7.02
CA GLY A 21 -3.69 -1.78 -8.36
C GLY A 21 -4.80 -2.74 -8.83
N ASP A 22 -5.17 -3.73 -8.03
CA ASP A 22 -6.18 -4.74 -8.29
C ASP A 22 -7.34 -4.76 -7.29
N THR A 23 -7.39 -3.86 -6.30
CA THR A 23 -8.52 -3.73 -5.38
C THR A 23 -9.51 -2.64 -5.84
N PRO A 24 -10.80 -2.99 -6.08
CA PRO A 24 -11.78 -2.05 -6.65
C PRO A 24 -12.19 -0.91 -5.71
N ASP A 25 -12.10 -1.10 -4.39
CA ASP A 25 -12.48 -0.13 -3.37
C ASP A 25 -11.30 0.25 -2.45
N GLN A 26 -10.10 0.34 -3.05
CA GLN A 26 -8.82 0.75 -2.47
C GLN A 26 -8.96 1.39 -1.08
N HIS A 27 -8.58 0.65 -0.04
CA HIS A 27 -7.85 1.06 1.17
C HIS A 27 -8.07 -0.02 2.25
N ASP A 28 -7.26 -1.08 2.25
CA ASP A 28 -7.18 -1.91 3.46
C ASP A 28 -6.65 -1.01 4.58
N GLY A 29 -7.37 -0.99 5.71
CA GLY A 29 -7.16 -0.07 6.81
C GLY A 29 -8.47 0.37 7.49
N PRO A 30 -8.40 1.30 8.45
CA PRO A 30 -7.20 1.99 8.91
C PRO A 30 -6.32 1.16 9.85
N PHE A 31 -5.00 1.24 9.66
CA PHE A 31 -4.00 0.73 10.60
C PHE A 31 -3.56 1.85 11.54
N ALA A 32 -3.33 1.51 12.81
CA ALA A 32 -2.88 2.47 13.83
C ALA A 32 -1.39 2.84 13.67
N THR A 33 -0.57 1.92 13.16
CA THR A 33 0.86 2.15 12.96
C THR A 33 1.30 1.86 11.54
N LYS A 34 2.39 2.52 11.13
CA LYS A 34 3.06 2.26 9.84
C LYS A 34 3.51 0.81 9.70
N SER A 35 4.02 0.23 10.79
CA SER A 35 4.51 -1.14 10.81
C SER A 35 3.39 -2.14 10.50
N ASP A 36 2.19 -1.92 11.05
CA ASP A 36 1.03 -2.78 10.79
C ASP A 36 0.59 -2.68 9.32
N ALA A 37 0.58 -1.47 8.75
CA ALA A 37 0.24 -1.29 7.34
C ALA A 37 1.27 -1.92 6.40
N LEU A 38 2.56 -1.82 6.72
CA LEU A 38 3.64 -2.49 5.96
C LEU A 38 3.53 -4.01 6.06
N LEU A 39 3.17 -4.54 7.24
CA LEU A 39 2.96 -5.98 7.42
C LEU A 39 1.77 -6.45 6.58
N ALA A 40 0.63 -5.76 6.66
CA ALA A 40 -0.55 -6.08 5.87
C ALA A 40 -0.29 -6.01 4.35
N ALA A 41 0.48 -5.02 3.89
CA ALA A 41 0.88 -4.93 2.48
C ALA A 41 1.72 -6.15 2.03
N ARG A 42 2.63 -6.64 2.88
CA ARG A 42 3.43 -7.85 2.61
C ARG A 42 2.57 -9.10 2.59
N GLU A 43 1.65 -9.24 3.56
CA GLU A 43 0.71 -10.36 3.63
C GLU A 43 -0.20 -10.41 2.40
N HIS A 44 -0.64 -9.24 1.91
CA HIS A 44 -1.41 -9.14 0.68
C HIS A 44 -0.62 -9.67 -0.53
N GLN A 45 0.65 -9.25 -0.68
CA GLN A 45 1.52 -9.76 -1.75
C GLN A 45 1.71 -11.28 -1.67
N ILE A 46 1.93 -11.83 -0.47
CA ILE A 46 2.09 -13.27 -0.25
C ILE A 46 0.82 -14.02 -0.64
N THR A 47 -0.35 -13.53 -0.21
CA THR A 47 -1.66 -14.11 -0.53
C THR A 47 -1.91 -14.16 -2.04
N MET A 48 -1.44 -13.15 -2.77
CA MET A 48 -1.53 -13.06 -4.22
C MET A 48 -0.44 -13.84 -4.97
N GLY A 49 0.44 -14.56 -4.26
CA GLY A 49 1.55 -15.30 -4.86
C GLY A 49 2.64 -14.42 -5.46
N ARG A 50 2.78 -13.19 -4.96
CA ARG A 50 3.72 -12.16 -5.43
C ARG A 50 4.89 -11.97 -4.45
N ASP A 51 5.90 -11.23 -4.88
CA ASP A 51 7.06 -10.90 -4.04
C ASP A 51 6.66 -9.92 -2.91
N PRO A 52 6.84 -10.30 -1.63
CA PRO A 52 6.49 -9.44 -0.50
C PRO A 52 7.32 -8.15 -0.42
N ASN A 53 8.43 -8.04 -1.16
CA ASN A 53 9.25 -6.84 -1.19
C ASN A 53 8.72 -5.77 -2.14
N PHE A 54 7.67 -6.05 -2.92
CA PHE A 54 7.03 -5.09 -3.81
C PHE A 54 6.02 -4.23 -3.04
N VAL A 55 6.51 -3.55 -2.01
CA VAL A 55 5.75 -2.62 -1.16
C VAL A 55 6.40 -1.23 -1.26
N LEU A 56 5.59 -0.23 -1.60
CA LEU A 56 6.01 1.17 -1.69
C LEU A 56 5.59 1.91 -0.43
N ASP A 57 6.55 2.48 0.29
CA ASP A 57 6.30 3.27 1.48
C ASP A 57 6.20 4.76 1.12
N LEU A 58 4.96 5.25 1.04
CA LEU A 58 4.61 6.62 0.69
C LEU A 58 4.11 7.42 1.90
N THR A 59 4.35 6.97 3.13
CA THR A 59 3.82 7.65 4.33
C THR A 59 4.39 9.06 4.54
N GLY A 60 5.54 9.36 3.94
CA GLY A 60 6.17 10.68 4.01
C GLY A 60 5.85 11.59 2.81
N VAL A 61 5.07 11.12 1.85
CA VAL A 61 4.78 11.85 0.60
C VAL A 61 3.58 12.78 0.83
N PRO A 62 3.66 14.07 0.43
CA PRO A 62 2.53 14.99 0.49
C PRO A 62 1.31 14.44 -0.27
N SER A 63 0.11 14.67 0.24
CA SER A 63 -1.14 14.15 -0.35
C SER A 63 -1.35 14.53 -1.82
N GLY A 64 -0.86 15.71 -2.25
CA GLY A 64 -0.90 16.14 -3.65
C GLY A 64 -0.03 15.29 -4.58
N GLU A 65 1.16 14.89 -4.13
CA GLU A 65 2.05 14.01 -4.88
C GLU A 65 1.52 12.56 -4.86
N LEU A 66 0.90 12.15 -3.74
CA LEU A 66 0.31 10.82 -3.59
C LEU A 66 -0.76 10.52 -4.65
N ALA A 67 -1.57 11.52 -5.00
CA ALA A 67 -2.63 11.40 -6.00
C ALA A 67 -2.08 11.15 -7.42
N GLU A 68 -0.87 11.61 -7.74
CA GLU A 68 -0.21 11.32 -9.01
C GLU A 68 0.36 9.90 -9.04
N PHE A 69 0.85 9.39 -7.90
CA PHE A 69 1.40 8.03 -7.78
C PHE A 69 0.36 6.92 -7.81
N LEU A 70 -0.87 7.21 -7.37
CA LEU A 70 -1.97 6.24 -7.28
C LEU A 70 -2.92 6.25 -8.50
N ARG A 71 -2.63 7.09 -9.51
CA ARG A 71 -3.42 7.22 -10.74
C ARG A 71 -3.02 6.19 -11.79
#